data_AF-A0AAW4UAZ7-F1
#
_entry.id   AF-A0AAW4UAZ7-F1
#
_cell.length_a   1.000
_cell.length_b   1.000
_cell.length_c   1.000
_cell.angle_alpha   90.00
_cell.angle_beta   90.00
_cell.angle_gamma   90.00
#
_symmetry.space_group_name_H-M   'P 1'
#
loop_
_entity.id
_entity.type
_entity.pdbx_description
1 polymer ?
#
loop_
_entity_poly.entity_id
_entity_poly.type
_entity_poly.pdbx_seq_one_letter_code
_entity_poly.pdbx_strand_id
1 'polypeptide(L)' 'MIKMSFYDGTLDRAKAREVVETSEKPLMFRYGFAYRGAEKRPITKEKALSIIDDSGNYLDITETDNEILLNTFSSNDMW' A
#
# COMPACT_ATOMS: atom_id res chain seq x y z
N MET A 1 0.73 -4.95 -13.14
CA MET A 1 0.17 -3.64 -12.76
C MET A 1 -1.16 -3.86 -12.07
N ILE A 2 -1.12 -4.04 -10.75
CA ILE A 2 -2.32 -4.06 -9.92
C ILE A 2 -2.62 -2.66 -9.38
N LYS A 3 -3.91 -2.35 -9.25
CA LYS A 3 -4.40 -1.21 -8.47
C LYS A 3 -5.55 -1.73 -7.62
N MET A 4 -5.34 -1.72 -6.32
CA MET A 4 -6.28 -2.15 -5.31
C MET A 4 -6.48 -1.00 -4.34
N SER A 5 -7.72 -0.70 -4.01
CA SER A 5 -8.04 0.39 -3.11
C SER A 5 -9.09 -0.02 -2.11
N PHE A 6 -8.86 0.38 -0.85
CA PHE A 6 -9.89 0.30 0.17
C PHE A 6 -11.09 1.16 -0.21
N TYR A 7 -10.85 2.39 -0.68
CA TYR A 7 -11.90 3.36 -1.00
C TYR A 7 -12.80 2.88 -2.14
N ASP A 8 -12.19 2.30 -3.19
CA ASP A 8 -12.94 1.77 -4.33
C ASP A 8 -13.55 0.38 -4.06
N GLY A 9 -13.35 -0.21 -2.87
CA GLY A 9 -13.82 -1.56 -2.53
C GLY A 9 -13.11 -2.69 -3.28
N THR A 10 -11.96 -2.40 -3.90
CA THR A 10 -11.19 -3.35 -4.74
C THR A 10 -10.01 -3.99 -4.00
N LEU A 11 -9.84 -3.67 -2.71
CA LEU A 11 -8.76 -4.21 -1.89
C LEU A 11 -8.93 -5.71 -1.65
N ASP A 12 -8.11 -6.51 -2.32
CA ASP A 12 -7.92 -7.93 -2.05
C ASP A 12 -6.59 -8.12 -1.32
N ARG A 13 -6.66 -8.35 0.00
CA ARG A 13 -5.47 -8.53 0.84
C ARG A 13 -4.71 -9.82 0.55
N ALA A 14 -5.40 -10.88 0.12
CA ALA A 14 -4.73 -12.14 -0.23
C ALA A 14 -3.89 -11.96 -1.50
N LYS A 15 -4.47 -11.32 -2.52
CA LYS A 15 -3.75 -11.02 -3.75
C LYS A 15 -2.66 -9.97 -3.57
N ALA A 16 -2.90 -8.97 -2.71
CA ALA A 16 -1.87 -8.01 -2.32
C ALA A 16 -0.65 -8.69 -1.69
N ARG A 17 -0.89 -9.64 -0.78
CA ARG A 17 0.15 -10.44 -0.15
C ARG A 17 0.93 -11.23 -1.18
N GLU A 18 0.24 -11.94 -2.09
CA GLU A 18 0.87 -12.69 -3.17
C GLU A 18 1.80 -11.81 -4.03
N VAL A 19 1.35 -10.61 -4.39
CA VAL A 19 2.17 -9.66 -5.17
C VAL A 19 3.41 -9.21 -4.40
N VAL A 20 3.29 -8.93 -3.11
CA VAL A 20 4.45 -8.56 -2.27
C VAL A 20 5.41 -9.74 -2.07
N GLU A 21 4.91 -10.97 -1.94
CA GLU A 21 5.74 -12.15 -1.75
C GLU A 21 6.49 -12.53 -3.03
N THR A 22 5.84 -12.46 -4.19
CA THR A 22 6.38 -12.90 -5.48
C THR A 22 7.22 -11.85 -6.21
N SER A 23 6.98 -10.56 -5.96
CA SER A 23 7.69 -9.48 -6.64
C SER A 23 9.07 -9.20 -6.04
N GLU A 24 10.04 -8.92 -6.91
CA GLU A 24 11.36 -8.39 -6.56
C GLU A 24 11.43 -6.86 -6.65
N LYS A 25 10.31 -6.20 -7.01
CA LYS A 25 10.26 -4.75 -7.12
C LYS A 25 10.49 -4.08 -5.76
N PRO A 26 11.10 -2.89 -5.75
CA PRO A 26 11.15 -2.03 -4.57
C PRO A 26 9.77 -1.85 -3.94
N LEU A 27 9.69 -2.09 -2.63
CA LEU A 27 8.50 -1.87 -1.83
C LEU A 27 8.57 -0.49 -1.20
N MET A 28 7.58 0.33 -1.48
CA MET A 28 7.47 1.69 -0.98
C MET A 28 6.24 1.81 -0.11
N PHE A 29 6.35 2.59 0.95
CA PHE A 29 5.25 2.90 1.85
C PHE A 29 5.04 4.40 1.93
N ARG A 30 3.79 4.82 1.90
CA ARG A 30 3.39 6.20 2.18
C ARG A 30 2.23 6.18 3.18
N TYR A 31 2.27 7.12 4.12
CA TYR A 31 1.20 7.35 5.07
C TYR A 31 0.60 8.73 4.79
N GLY A 32 -0.66 8.76 4.36
CA GLY A 32 -1.40 9.97 3.99
C GLY A 32 -1.45 10.25 2.48
N PHE A 33 -1.95 11.45 2.14
CA PHE A 33 -2.17 11.84 0.75
C PHE A 33 -0.94 12.53 0.13
N ALA A 34 -0.51 12.07 -1.04
CA ALA A 34 0.61 12.69 -1.77
C ALA A 34 0.36 14.17 -2.10
N TYR A 35 -0.88 14.55 -2.44
CA TYR A 35 -1.22 15.95 -2.71
C TYR A 35 -1.14 16.83 -1.45
N ARG A 36 -1.16 16.24 -0.24
CA ARG A 36 -0.92 16.92 1.05
C ARG A 36 0.56 16.88 1.47
N GLY A 37 1.47 16.41 0.60
CA GLY A 37 2.91 16.35 0.86
C GLY A 37 3.41 15.06 1.51
N ALA A 38 2.59 14.02 1.60
CA ALA A 38 3.04 12.73 2.12
C ALA A 38 4.07 12.08 1.19
N GLU A 39 5.26 11.82 1.71
CA GLU A 39 6.34 11.19 0.98
C GLU A 39 6.29 9.66 1.12
N LYS A 40 6.68 8.96 0.05
CA LYS A 40 6.91 7.52 0.09
C LYS A 40 8.34 7.20 0.55
N ARG A 41 8.51 6.09 1.27
CA ARG A 41 9.82 5.60 1.75
C ARG A 41 9.97 4.11 1.47
N PRO A 42 11.19 3.62 1.22
CA PRO A 42 11.42 2.20 1.05
C PRO A 42 11.12 1.44 2.34
N ILE A 43 10.55 0.25 2.22
CA ILE A 43 10.25 -0.64 3.33
C ILE A 43 10.69 -2.07 3.01
N THR A 44 10.86 -2.88 4.04
CA THR A 44 11.16 -4.31 3.87
C THR A 44 9.89 -5.11 3.53
N LYS A 45 10.08 -6.33 3.04
CA LYS A 45 8.98 -7.26 2.74
C LYS A 45 8.17 -7.59 4.00
N GLU A 46 8.84 -7.79 5.14
CA GLU A 46 8.18 -8.06 6.42
C GLU A 46 7.29 -6.89 6.84
N LYS A 47 7.75 -5.65 6.64
CA LYS A 47 6.95 -4.47 6.96
C LYS A 47 5.76 -4.33 6.02
N ALA A 48 5.93 -4.62 4.73
CA ALA A 48 4.84 -4.58 3.76
C ALA A 48 3.74 -5.59 4.11
N LEU A 49 4.13 -6.83 4.45
CA LEU A 49 3.22 -7.87 4.88
C LEU A 49 2.49 -7.48 6.17
N SER A 50 3.20 -6.93 7.16
CA SER A 50 2.58 -6.41 8.38
C SER A 50 1.53 -5.33 8.12
N ILE A 51 1.71 -4.47 7.10
CA ILE A 51 0.73 -3.45 6.72
C ILE A 51 -0.49 -4.09 6.02
N ILE A 52 -0.26 -5.10 5.18
CA ILE A 52 -1.33 -5.84 4.49
C ILE A 52 -2.15 -6.68 5.48
N ASP A 53 -1.54 -7.19 6.55
CA ASP A 53 -2.24 -7.95 7.58
C ASP A 53 -2.96 -7.02 8.58
N ASP A 54 -2.52 -5.77 8.72
CA ASP A 54 -3.16 -4.76 9.56
C ASP A 54 -4.49 -4.26 8.95
N SER A 55 -5.59 -4.63 9.60
CA SER A 55 -6.96 -4.29 9.22
C SER A 55 -7.41 -2.91 9.72
N GLY A 56 -6.62 -2.23 10.56
CA GLY A 56 -6.99 -0.94 11.15
C GLY A 56 -6.80 0.26 10.21
N ASN A 57 -6.05 0.10 9.12
CA ASN A 57 -5.72 1.16 8.19
C ASN A 57 -6.46 1.01 6.84
N TYR A 58 -6.92 2.14 6.30
CA TYR A 58 -7.37 2.19 4.91
C TYR A 58 -6.15 2.05 4.02
N LEU A 59 -6.14 1.04 3.15
CA LEU A 59 -4.96 0.64 2.39
C LEU A 59 -5.27 0.64 0.89
N ASP A 60 -4.43 1.37 0.15
CA ASP A 60 -4.33 1.27 -1.29
C ASP A 60 -2.99 0.63 -1.66
N ILE A 61 -3.00 -0.21 -2.68
CA ILE A 61 -1.81 -0.87 -3.21
C ILE A 61 -1.78 -0.65 -4.71
N THR A 62 -0.68 -0.06 -5.17
CA THR A 62 -0.44 0.18 -6.59
C THR A 62 0.89 -0.42 -6.98
N GLU A 63 0.87 -1.30 -7.96
CA GLU A 63 2.06 -1.82 -8.60
C GLU A 63 2.27 -1.08 -9.93
N THR A 64 3.38 -0.37 -10.01
CA THR A 64 3.89 0.24 -11.25
C THR A 64 4.99 -0.62 -11.85
N ASP A 65 5.59 -0.17 -12.96
CA ASP A 65 6.74 -0.86 -13.55
C ASP A 65 7.97 -0.83 -12.63
N ASN A 66 8.10 0.21 -11.80
CA ASN A 66 9.31 0.47 -11.02
C ASN A 66 9.21 0.03 -9.55
N GLU A 67 8.00 -0.02 -8.99
CA GLU A 67 7.80 -0.21 -7.55
C GLU A 67 6.40 -0.73 -7.24
N ILE A 68 6.25 -1.28 -6.04
CA ILE A 68 4.97 -1.53 -5.39
C ILE A 68 4.82 -0.50 -4.27
N LEU A 69 3.79 0.33 -4.35
CA LEU A 69 3.45 1.31 -3.33
C LEU A 69 2.29 0.82 -2.48
N LEU A 70 2.53 0.69 -1.18
CA LEU A 70 1.51 0.54 -0.15
C LEU A 70 1.23 1.94 0.42
N ASN A 71 -0.01 2.40 0.32
CA ASN A 71 -0.41 3.70 0.78
C ASN A 71 -1.51 3.57 1.82
N THR A 72 -1.24 3.96 3.06
CA THR A 72 -2.25 3.94 4.11
C THR A 72 -2.75 5.32 4.46
N PHE A 73 -3.97 5.37 4.98
CA PHE A 73 -4.62 6.59 5.44
C PHE A 73 -5.35 6.32 6.75
N SER A 74 -5.49 7.36 7.58
CA SER A 74 -6.38 7.37 8.73
C SER A 74 -7.67 8.12 8.43
N SER A 75 -8.71 7.89 9.23
CA SER A 75 -9.95 8.69 9.16
C SER A 75 -9.68 10.19 9.33
N ASN A 76 -8.66 10.58 10.10
CA ASN A 76 -8.27 11.97 10.27
C ASN A 76 -7.64 12.57 9.01
N ASP A 77 -7.04 11.76 8.13
CA ASP A 77 -6.52 12.23 6.85
C ASP A 77 -7.64 12.53 5.85
N MET A 78 -8.82 11.92 6.02
CA MET A 78 -9.96 12.06 5.12
C MET A 78 -10.87 13.26 5.42
N TRP A 79 -10.54 14.06 6.43
CA TRP A 79 -11.18 15.36 6.74
C TRP A 79 -10.27 16.54 6.39
#